data_AF-A0A0N4UE46-F1
#
_entry.id   AF-A0A0N4UE46-F1
#
_cell.length_a   1.000
_cell.length_b   1.000
_cell.length_c   1.000
_cell.angle_alpha   90.00
_cell.angle_beta   90.00
_cell.angle_gamma   90.00
#
_symmetry.space_group_name_H-M   'P 1'
#
loop_
_entity.id
_entity.type
_entity.pdbx_description
1 polymer ?
#
loop_
_entity_poly.entity_id
_entity_poly.type
_entity_poly.pdbx_seq_one_letter_code
_entity_poly.pdbx_strand_id
1 'polypeptide(L)'
;MKFLHRGELSIFEKYRYDLSRAQLKASSRTSALLAGFAMVALVELQYESTTPHYLLITLAVVTTLLVSVHLLALMMSTCILPYIEANGCSQDSPHIRLKFYIDLSWIFSTCIGLMLFLIEIGVIFFVKFHAVDFVLAAYVSTALLVPVVIIFTIFSCLIHRNRLIHSMNRVDSKVHDLQKFFSDNDTLSTSNTIQRSNIVTQIV
;
A
#
# COMPACT_ATOMS: atom_id res chain seq x y z
N MET A 1 25.66 30.20 -5.11
CA MET A 1 24.42 29.55 -5.59
C MET A 1 23.97 28.30 -4.80
N LYS A 2 24.69 27.83 -3.75
CA LYS A 2 24.33 26.60 -3.00
C LYS A 2 23.25 26.73 -1.90
N PHE A 3 22.85 27.94 -1.51
CA PHE A 3 21.90 28.12 -0.39
C PHE A 3 20.42 28.06 -0.80
N LEU A 4 20.07 28.42 -2.04
CA LEU A 4 18.66 28.46 -2.47
C LEU A 4 18.06 27.04 -2.57
N HIS A 5 18.83 26.07 -3.06
CA HIS A 5 18.39 24.68 -3.18
C HIS A 5 18.17 23.97 -1.84
N ARG A 6 18.91 24.32 -0.78
CA ARG A 6 18.75 23.67 0.54
C ARG A 6 17.40 24.02 1.19
N GLY A 7 16.90 25.24 0.95
CA GLY A 7 15.59 25.66 1.45
C GLY A 7 14.41 25.01 0.72
N GLU A 8 14.49 24.86 -0.61
CA GLU A 8 13.44 24.15 -1.37
C GLU A 8 13.33 22.67 -0.98
N LEU A 9 14.47 22.01 -0.76
CA LEU A 9 14.52 20.61 -0.39
C LEU A 9 13.83 20.36 0.96
N SER A 10 14.07 21.23 1.94
CA SER A 10 13.46 21.11 3.28
C SER A 10 11.96 21.39 3.28
N ILE A 11 11.47 22.33 2.46
CA ILE A 11 10.03 22.58 2.29
C ILE A 11 9.34 21.37 1.68
N PHE A 12 9.93 20.77 0.64
CA PHE A 12 9.39 19.57 0.01
C PHE A 12 9.38 18.36 0.96
N GLU A 13 10.43 18.16 1.74
CA GLU A 13 10.50 17.12 2.77
C GLU A 13 9.42 17.31 3.84
N LYS A 14 9.25 18.54 4.33
CA LYS A 14 8.20 18.87 5.32
C LYS A 14 6.81 18.64 4.74
N TYR A 15 6.57 19.06 3.50
CA TYR A 15 5.31 18.79 2.81
C TYR A 15 5.01 17.29 2.70
N ARG A 16 6.00 16.48 2.33
CA ARG A 16 5.86 15.01 2.27
C ARG A 16 5.60 14.40 3.64
N TYR A 17 6.30 14.87 4.67
CA TYR A 17 6.08 14.44 6.05
C TYR A 17 4.63 14.69 6.48
N ASP A 18 4.15 15.93 6.29
CA ASP A 18 2.80 16.33 6.68
C ASP A 18 1.73 15.56 5.89
N LEU A 19 1.96 15.35 4.59
CA LEU A 19 1.06 14.56 3.74
C LEU A 19 1.01 13.09 4.18
N SER A 20 2.17 12.44 4.39
CA SER A 20 2.21 11.05 4.87
C SER A 20 1.54 10.93 6.23
N ARG A 21 1.82 11.84 7.17
CA ARG A 21 1.18 11.86 8.49
C ARG A 21 -0.33 12.02 8.38
N ALA A 22 -0.81 12.91 7.51
CA ALA A 22 -2.23 13.09 7.25
C ALA A 22 -2.87 11.83 6.64
N GLN A 23 -2.18 11.17 5.70
CA GLN A 23 -2.63 9.95 5.04
C GLN A 23 -2.78 8.79 6.03
N LEU A 24 -1.80 8.60 6.92
CA LEU A 24 -1.81 7.55 7.94
C LEU A 24 -2.91 7.77 8.98
N LYS A 25 -3.08 9.02 9.44
CA LYS A 25 -4.20 9.39 10.32
C LYS A 25 -5.55 9.22 9.64
N ALA A 26 -5.66 9.53 8.35
CA ALA A 26 -6.87 9.32 7.59
C ALA A 26 -7.18 7.81 7.48
N SER A 27 -6.19 7.00 7.13
CA SER A 27 -6.33 5.55 7.02
C SER A 27 -6.68 4.84 8.30
N SER A 28 -6.06 5.25 9.41
CA SER A 28 -6.38 4.69 10.71
C SER A 28 -7.84 4.97 11.08
N ARG A 29 -8.30 6.21 10.89
CA ARG A 29 -9.69 6.59 11.15
C ARG A 29 -10.66 5.86 10.23
N THR A 30 -10.43 5.82 8.93
CA THR A 30 -11.33 5.12 8.00
C THR A 30 -11.35 3.62 8.24
N SER A 31 -10.22 2.99 8.56
CA SER A 31 -10.15 1.56 8.88
C SER A 31 -10.90 1.21 10.17
N ALA A 32 -10.76 2.03 11.22
CA ALA A 32 -11.52 1.84 12.45
C ALA A 32 -13.02 2.01 12.23
N LEU A 33 -13.44 3.01 11.44
CA LEU A 33 -14.85 3.23 11.12
C LEU A 33 -15.44 2.10 10.26
N LEU A 34 -14.74 1.67 9.21
CA LEU A 34 -15.23 0.60 8.33
C LEU A 34 -15.32 -0.74 9.04
N ALA A 35 -14.30 -1.09 9.84
CA ALA A 35 -14.33 -2.30 10.68
C ALA A 35 -15.44 -2.21 11.74
N GLY A 36 -15.64 -1.04 12.35
CA GLY A 36 -16.73 -0.80 13.31
C GLY A 36 -18.11 -0.94 12.67
N PHE A 37 -18.35 -0.33 11.51
CA PHE A 37 -19.62 -0.45 10.79
C PHE A 37 -19.90 -1.89 10.35
N ALA A 38 -18.89 -2.61 9.84
CA ALA A 38 -19.02 -4.02 9.47
C ALA A 38 -19.31 -4.89 10.70
N MET A 39 -18.61 -4.68 11.82
CA MET A 39 -18.82 -5.43 13.05
C MET A 39 -20.20 -5.18 13.66
N VAL A 40 -20.66 -3.93 13.72
CA VAL A 40 -22.02 -3.60 14.20
C VAL A 40 -23.08 -4.23 13.30
N ALA A 41 -22.91 -4.15 11.98
CA ALA A 41 -23.86 -4.78 11.06
C ALA A 41 -23.90 -6.31 11.21
N LEU A 42 -22.76 -6.96 11.43
CA LEU A 42 -22.68 -8.40 11.67
C LEU A 42 -23.42 -8.81 12.95
N VAL A 43 -23.24 -8.10 14.06
CA VAL A 43 -23.88 -8.46 15.35
C VAL A 43 -25.38 -8.13 15.37
N GLU A 44 -25.83 -7.14 14.62
CA GLU A 44 -27.25 -6.78 14.46
C GLU A 44 -27.96 -7.65 13.40
N LEU A 45 -27.22 -8.44 12.62
CA LEU A 45 -27.80 -9.27 11.57
C LEU A 45 -28.55 -10.47 12.17
N GLN A 46 -29.87 -10.43 12.05
CA GLN A 46 -30.74 -11.54 12.39
C GLN A 46 -30.86 -12.49 11.19
N TYR A 47 -30.50 -13.76 11.40
CA TYR A 47 -30.67 -14.83 10.42
C TYR A 47 -31.71 -15.84 10.92
N GLU A 48 -32.52 -16.35 10.01
CA GLU A 48 -33.47 -17.41 10.32
C GLU A 48 -32.81 -18.77 10.09
N SER A 49 -33.26 -19.81 10.80
CA SER A 49 -32.77 -21.19 10.65
C SER A 49 -32.95 -21.78 9.24
N THR A 50 -33.81 -21.17 8.42
CA THR A 50 -34.05 -21.50 7.01
C THR A 50 -33.01 -20.90 6.05
N THR A 51 -32.15 -20.00 6.54
CA THR A 51 -31.13 -19.33 5.74
C THR A 51 -30.04 -20.33 5.33
N PRO A 52 -29.66 -20.39 4.05
CA PRO A 52 -28.72 -21.40 3.62
C PRO A 52 -27.31 -21.16 4.19
N HIS A 53 -26.71 -22.22 4.74
CA HIS A 53 -25.43 -22.19 5.44
C HIS A 53 -24.28 -21.56 4.62
N TYR A 54 -24.29 -21.69 3.29
CA TYR A 54 -23.23 -21.14 2.44
C TYR A 54 -23.15 -19.59 2.52
N LEU A 55 -24.27 -18.91 2.74
CA LEU A 55 -24.30 -17.44 2.90
C LEU A 55 -23.66 -17.03 4.21
N LEU A 56 -23.97 -17.74 5.29
CA LEU A 56 -23.42 -17.49 6.62
C LEU A 56 -21.91 -17.71 6.64
N ILE A 57 -21.43 -18.77 5.97
CA ILE A 57 -19.98 -19.02 5.81
C ILE A 57 -19.33 -17.90 5.01
N THR A 58 -19.95 -17.47 3.91
CA THR A 58 -19.41 -16.38 3.07
C THR A 58 -19.34 -15.08 3.86
N LEU A 59 -20.39 -14.73 4.59
CA LEU A 59 -20.41 -13.56 5.48
C LEU A 59 -19.28 -13.65 6.50
N ALA A 60 -19.19 -14.75 7.25
CA ALA A 60 -18.16 -14.93 8.27
C ALA A 60 -16.74 -14.80 7.71
N VAL A 61 -16.47 -15.38 6.53
CA VAL A 61 -15.17 -15.27 5.85
C VAL A 61 -14.90 -13.83 5.41
N VAL A 62 -15.88 -13.16 4.79
CA VAL A 62 -15.72 -11.79 4.31
C VAL A 62 -15.52 -10.82 5.48
N THR A 63 -16.32 -10.88 6.54
CA THR A 63 -16.13 -10.02 7.73
C THR A 63 -14.77 -10.26 8.38
N THR A 64 -14.33 -11.53 8.49
CA THR A 64 -13.03 -11.87 9.08
C THR A 64 -11.88 -11.30 8.27
N LEU A 65 -11.92 -11.45 6.94
CA LEU A 65 -10.90 -10.91 6.04
C LEU A 65 -10.93 -9.38 6.03
N LEU A 66 -12.11 -8.75 6.07
CA LEU A 66 -12.29 -7.31 6.12
C LEU A 66 -11.63 -6.72 7.37
N VAL A 67 -11.95 -7.27 8.54
CA VAL A 67 -11.37 -6.83 9.81
C VAL A 67 -9.86 -7.07 9.80
N SER A 68 -9.41 -8.24 9.36
CA SER A 68 -7.99 -8.58 9.26
C SER A 68 -7.19 -7.58 8.39
N VAL A 69 -7.71 -7.23 7.21
CA VAL A 69 -7.06 -6.30 6.29
C VAL A 69 -7.03 -4.87 6.84
N HIS A 70 -8.08 -4.42 7.53
CA HIS A 70 -8.09 -3.12 8.21
C HIS A 70 -7.14 -3.07 9.41
N LEU A 71 -7.02 -4.18 10.17
CA LEU A 71 -6.02 -4.30 11.24
C LEU A 71 -4.59 -4.28 10.68
N LEU A 72 -4.34 -4.91 9.54
CA LEU A 72 -3.07 -4.82 8.84
C LEU A 72 -2.76 -3.36 8.46
N ALA A 73 -3.73 -2.62 7.94
CA ALA A 73 -3.55 -1.21 7.60
C ALA A 73 -3.23 -0.35 8.83
N LEU A 74 -3.87 -0.64 9.97
CA LEU A 74 -3.61 0.00 11.25
C LEU A 74 -2.21 -0.33 11.80
N MET A 75 -1.80 -1.59 11.78
CA MET A 75 -0.47 -2.03 12.22
C MET A 75 0.62 -1.32 11.42
N MET A 76 0.50 -1.30 10.09
CA MET A 76 1.45 -0.59 9.24
C MET A 76 1.45 0.92 9.54
N SER A 77 0.28 1.52 9.81
CA SER A 77 0.17 2.95 10.14
C SER A 77 0.80 3.32 11.49
N THR A 78 0.75 2.42 12.47
CA THR A 78 1.38 2.62 13.78
C THR A 78 2.89 2.45 13.71
N CYS A 79 3.38 1.47 12.95
CA CYS A 79 4.81 1.21 12.83
C CYS A 79 5.57 2.21 11.95
N ILE A 80 4.88 2.89 11.05
CA ILE A 80 5.52 3.78 10.07
C ILE A 80 5.71 5.22 10.56
N LEU A 81 4.91 5.68 11.54
CA LEU A 81 5.07 6.99 12.15
C LEU A 81 6.45 7.18 12.81
N PRO A 82 6.94 6.28 13.69
CA PRO A 82 8.27 6.42 14.28
C PRO A 82 9.39 6.33 13.23
N TYR A 83 9.18 5.52 12.18
CA TYR A 83 10.12 5.45 11.06
C TYR A 83 10.21 6.79 10.31
N ILE A 84 9.10 7.50 10.09
CA ILE A 84 9.14 8.81 9.45
C ILE A 84 9.88 9.84 10.32
N GLU A 85 9.68 9.81 11.63
CA GLU A 85 10.29 10.74 12.58
C GLU A 85 11.80 10.53 12.75
N ALA A 86 12.24 9.27 12.87
CA ALA A 86 13.66 8.94 13.01
C ALA A 86 14.47 9.28 11.75
N ASN A 87 13.89 9.09 10.55
CA ASN A 87 14.62 9.17 9.29
C ASN A 87 14.68 10.57 8.66
N GLY A 88 13.92 11.56 9.16
CA GLY A 88 13.96 12.94 8.65
C GLY A 88 15.31 13.65 8.82
N CYS A 89 16.21 13.13 9.67
CA CYS A 89 17.52 13.73 9.94
C CYS A 89 18.69 13.12 9.15
N SER A 90 18.52 11.95 8.52
CA SER A 90 19.60 11.19 7.88
C SER A 90 19.32 11.00 6.38
N GLN A 91 20.05 11.76 5.54
CA GLN A 91 19.96 11.79 4.07
C GLN A 91 20.46 10.52 3.36
N ASP A 92 20.27 9.32 3.93
CA ASP A 92 20.82 8.10 3.32
C ASP A 92 19.79 7.37 2.45
N SER A 93 19.97 7.50 1.12
CA SER A 93 19.64 6.46 0.14
C SER A 93 20.20 5.11 0.62
N PRO A 94 19.40 4.09 1.03
CA PRO A 94 18.37 3.36 0.28
C PRO A 94 17.01 3.21 0.99
N HIS A 95 16.84 3.86 2.14
CA HIS A 95 15.70 3.69 3.06
C HIS A 95 14.36 4.23 2.49
N ILE A 96 14.41 5.24 1.62
CA ILE A 96 13.22 5.77 0.93
C ILE A 96 12.52 4.70 0.08
N ARG A 97 13.26 3.71 -0.46
CA ARG A 97 12.69 2.61 -1.26
C ARG A 97 11.89 1.65 -0.40
N LEU A 98 12.47 1.23 0.75
CA LEU A 98 11.80 0.35 1.70
C LEU A 98 10.52 1.01 2.23
N LYS A 99 10.61 2.28 2.61
CA LYS A 99 9.48 3.10 3.06
C LYS A 99 8.37 3.20 2.01
N PHE A 100 8.72 3.55 0.78
CA PHE A 100 7.75 3.68 -0.31
C PHE A 100 7.07 2.34 -0.62
N TYR A 101 7.81 1.22 -0.55
CA TYR A 101 7.24 -0.12 -0.71
C TYR A 101 6.25 -0.44 0.43
N ILE A 102 6.61 -0.14 1.67
CA ILE A 102 5.73 -0.30 2.84
C ILE A 102 4.46 0.56 2.69
N ASP A 103 4.61 1.85 2.36
CA ASP A 103 3.49 2.77 2.11
C ASP A 103 2.56 2.24 1.01
N LEU A 104 3.16 1.69 -0.04
CA LEU A 104 2.44 1.14 -1.18
C LEU A 104 1.63 -0.11 -0.79
N SER A 105 2.25 -1.07 -0.11
CA SER A 105 1.58 -2.28 0.41
C SER A 105 0.46 -1.94 1.39
N TRP A 106 0.65 -0.88 2.19
CA TRP A 106 -0.37 -0.35 3.08
C TRP A 106 -1.58 0.24 2.32
N ILE A 107 -1.35 1.02 1.27
CA ILE A 107 -2.44 1.53 0.40
C ILE A 107 -3.19 0.37 -0.28
N PHE A 108 -2.46 -0.67 -0.74
CA PHE A 108 -3.09 -1.86 -1.30
C PHE A 108 -3.96 -2.60 -0.29
N SER A 109 -3.48 -2.74 0.95
CA SER A 109 -4.25 -3.32 2.05
C SER A 109 -5.54 -2.52 2.27
N THR A 110 -5.47 -1.18 2.27
CA THR A 110 -6.67 -0.34 2.39
C THR A 110 -7.64 -0.54 1.21
N CYS A 111 -7.13 -0.68 -0.01
CA CYS A 111 -7.96 -0.84 -1.21
C CYS A 111 -8.66 -2.21 -1.24
N ILE A 112 -7.94 -3.27 -0.88
CA ILE A 112 -8.52 -4.61 -0.67
C ILE A 112 -9.57 -4.57 0.43
N GLY A 113 -9.29 -3.88 1.55
CA GLY A 113 -10.27 -3.70 2.64
C GLY A 113 -11.56 -3.03 2.18
N LEU A 114 -11.47 -2.00 1.35
CA LEU A 114 -12.63 -1.35 0.74
C LEU A 114 -13.41 -2.27 -0.21
N MET A 115 -12.71 -3.11 -0.99
CA MET A 115 -13.34 -4.09 -1.86
C MET A 115 -14.08 -5.16 -1.05
N LEU A 116 -13.48 -5.66 0.04
CA LEU A 116 -14.14 -6.57 0.97
C LEU A 116 -15.33 -5.91 1.68
N PHE A 117 -15.22 -4.64 2.07
CA PHE A 117 -16.35 -3.88 2.65
C PHE A 117 -17.54 -3.79 1.70
N LEU A 118 -17.28 -3.62 0.40
CA LEU A 118 -18.35 -3.59 -0.59
C LEU A 118 -18.99 -4.97 -0.81
N ILE A 119 -18.19 -6.04 -0.80
CA ILE A 119 -18.67 -7.42 -0.85
C ILE A 119 -19.49 -7.75 0.40
N GLU A 120 -19.03 -7.34 1.58
CA GLU A 120 -19.72 -7.51 2.87
C GLU A 120 -21.13 -6.93 2.81
N ILE A 121 -21.27 -5.66 2.37
CA ILE A 121 -22.57 -5.01 2.20
C ILE A 121 -23.47 -5.79 1.22
N GLY A 122 -22.90 -6.34 0.15
CA GLY A 122 -23.63 -7.21 -0.78
C GLY A 122 -24.15 -8.48 -0.14
N VAL A 123 -23.31 -9.17 0.64
CA VAL A 123 -23.68 -10.40 1.36
C VAL A 123 -24.73 -10.10 2.43
N ILE A 124 -24.59 -9.00 3.19
CA ILE A 124 -25.56 -8.57 4.20
C ILE A 124 -26.94 -8.35 3.57
N PHE A 125 -27.02 -7.62 2.45
CA PHE A 125 -28.30 -7.44 1.76
C PHE A 125 -28.86 -8.77 1.27
N PHE A 126 -28.02 -9.66 0.75
CA PHE A 126 -28.46 -10.97 0.30
C PHE A 126 -29.10 -11.77 1.45
N VAL A 127 -28.46 -11.82 2.62
CA VAL A 127 -29.01 -12.48 3.82
C VAL A 127 -30.31 -11.82 4.28
N LYS A 128 -30.34 -10.47 4.33
CA LYS A 128 -31.52 -9.73 4.79
C LYS A 128 -32.73 -9.93 3.89
N PHE A 129 -32.57 -9.90 2.57
CA PHE A 129 -33.67 -10.11 1.62
C PHE A 129 -34.09 -11.58 1.53
N HIS A 130 -33.15 -12.52 1.71
CA HIS A 130 -33.48 -13.94 1.79
C HIS A 130 -34.33 -14.26 3.03
N ALA A 131 -34.14 -13.55 4.14
CA ALA A 131 -34.98 -13.71 5.33
C ALA A 131 -36.43 -13.23 5.13
N VAL A 132 -36.71 -12.44 4.09
CA VAL A 132 -38.06 -11.94 3.75
C VAL A 132 -38.59 -12.58 2.46
N ASP A 133 -37.95 -13.65 1.97
CA ASP A 133 -38.32 -14.35 0.71
C ASP A 133 -38.37 -13.47 -0.56
N PHE A 134 -37.74 -12.29 -0.54
CA PHE A 134 -37.72 -11.35 -1.68
C PHE A 134 -36.42 -11.47 -2.50
N VAL A 135 -36.27 -12.59 -3.22
CA VAL A 135 -35.05 -12.92 -4.00
C VAL A 135 -34.76 -11.89 -5.10
N LEU A 136 -35.79 -11.32 -5.74
CA LEU A 136 -35.61 -10.31 -6.79
C LEU A 136 -34.92 -9.04 -6.26
N ALA A 137 -35.24 -8.62 -5.03
CA ALA A 137 -34.63 -7.44 -4.42
C ALA A 137 -33.14 -7.66 -4.13
N ALA A 138 -32.77 -8.86 -3.68
CA ALA A 138 -31.38 -9.25 -3.47
C ALA A 138 -30.56 -9.20 -4.77
N TYR A 139 -31.14 -9.64 -5.88
CA TYR A 139 -30.48 -9.60 -7.18
C TYR A 139 -30.27 -8.16 -7.66
N VAL A 140 -31.29 -7.30 -7.52
CA VAL A 140 -31.20 -5.88 -7.90
C VAL A 140 -30.16 -5.14 -7.06
N SER A 141 -30.13 -5.36 -5.74
CA SER A 141 -29.12 -4.74 -4.87
C SER A 141 -27.71 -5.21 -5.22
N THR A 142 -27.54 -6.50 -5.51
CA THR A 142 -26.25 -7.05 -5.94
C THR A 142 -25.83 -6.46 -7.28
N ALA A 143 -26.74 -6.38 -8.26
CA ALA A 143 -26.48 -5.79 -9.57
C ALA A 143 -26.05 -4.32 -9.47
N LEU A 144 -26.55 -3.57 -8.48
CA LEU A 144 -26.14 -2.19 -8.21
C LEU A 144 -24.73 -2.10 -7.61
N LEU A 145 -24.35 -3.06 -6.77
CA LEU A 145 -23.02 -3.12 -6.14
C LEU A 145 -21.92 -3.59 -7.10
N VAL A 146 -22.24 -4.50 -8.01
CA VAL A 146 -21.31 -5.07 -9.01
C VAL A 146 -20.50 -4.00 -9.78
N PRO A 147 -21.08 -2.95 -10.40
CA PRO A 147 -20.29 -1.95 -11.12
C PRO A 147 -19.33 -1.20 -10.19
N VAL A 148 -19.72 -0.96 -8.94
CA VAL A 148 -18.86 -0.32 -7.94
C VAL A 148 -17.70 -1.24 -7.59
N VAL A 149 -17.95 -2.55 -7.40
CA VAL A 149 -16.90 -3.57 -7.17
C VAL A 149 -15.96 -3.65 -8.36
N ILE A 150 -16.48 -3.65 -9.59
CA ILE A 150 -15.68 -3.72 -10.81
C ILE A 150 -14.77 -2.50 -10.91
N ILE A 151 -15.28 -1.29 -10.68
CA ILE A 151 -14.49 -0.05 -10.72
C ILE A 151 -13.38 -0.10 -9.66
N PHE A 152 -13.70 -0.47 -8.41
CA PHE A 152 -12.69 -0.61 -7.35
C PHE A 152 -11.67 -1.71 -7.64
N THR A 153 -12.09 -2.82 -8.23
CA THR A 153 -11.21 -3.92 -8.63
C THR A 153 -10.29 -3.47 -9.77
N ILE A 154 -10.81 -2.76 -10.77
CA ILE A 154 -10.00 -2.19 -11.86
C ILE A 154 -9.00 -1.21 -11.29
N PHE A 155 -9.40 -0.30 -10.40
CA PHE A 155 -8.46 0.63 -9.76
C PHE A 155 -7.42 -0.12 -8.91
N SER A 156 -7.83 -1.10 -8.10
CA SER A 156 -6.91 -1.97 -7.35
C SER A 156 -5.90 -2.64 -8.27
N CYS A 157 -6.37 -3.24 -9.36
CA CYS A 157 -5.56 -3.93 -10.36
C CYS A 157 -4.66 -2.99 -11.16
N LEU A 158 -5.14 -1.81 -11.55
CA LEU A 158 -4.36 -0.79 -12.25
C LEU A 158 -3.27 -0.23 -11.35
N ILE A 159 -3.59 0.07 -10.09
CA ILE A 159 -2.59 0.51 -9.12
C ILE A 159 -1.61 -0.64 -8.89
N HIS A 160 -2.06 -1.88 -8.72
CA HIS A 160 -1.22 -3.06 -8.54
C HIS A 160 -0.26 -3.24 -9.72
N ARG A 161 -0.81 -3.28 -10.94
CA ARG A 161 -0.07 -3.54 -12.17
C ARG A 161 0.83 -2.38 -12.59
N ASN A 162 0.30 -1.16 -12.64
CA ASN A 162 1.07 0.03 -13.03
C ASN A 162 2.22 0.28 -12.05
N ARG A 163 2.04 -0.04 -10.76
CA ARG A 163 3.07 0.16 -9.73
C ARG A 163 4.08 -0.97 -9.69
N LEU A 164 3.72 -2.22 -9.97
CA LEU A 164 4.70 -3.30 -10.15
C LEU A 164 5.70 -2.95 -11.25
N ILE A 165 5.20 -2.50 -12.42
CA ILE A 165 6.06 -2.08 -13.54
C ILE A 165 6.93 -0.87 -13.17
N HIS A 166 6.34 0.17 -12.56
CA HIS A 166 7.10 1.33 -12.11
C HIS A 166 8.12 1.01 -11.00
N SER A 167 7.78 0.08 -10.11
CA SER A 167 8.67 -0.39 -9.04
C SER A 167 9.87 -1.11 -9.64
N MET A 168 9.67 -2.00 -10.62
CA MET A 168 10.75 -2.67 -11.33
C MET A 168 11.63 -1.66 -12.08
N ASN A 169 11.04 -0.74 -12.85
CA ASN A 169 11.80 0.27 -13.59
C ASN A 169 12.68 1.14 -12.68
N ARG A 170 12.20 1.51 -11.48
CA ARG A 170 13.02 2.27 -10.52
C ARG A 170 14.10 1.42 -9.85
N VAL A 171 13.88 0.12 -9.68
CA VAL A 171 14.89 -0.82 -9.19
C VAL A 171 16.00 -0.93 -10.22
N ASP A 172 15.65 -1.14 -11.50
CA ASP A 172 16.61 -1.29 -12.60
C ASP A 172 17.47 -0.04 -12.80
N SER A 173 16.88 1.16 -12.86
CA SER A 173 17.68 2.40 -12.98
C SER A 173 18.66 2.60 -11.82
N LYS A 174 18.29 2.19 -10.60
CA LYS A 174 19.15 2.35 -9.42
C LYS A 174 20.24 1.28 -9.32
N VAL A 175 19.94 0.05 -9.74
CA VAL A 175 20.98 -1.00 -9.90
C VAL A 175 21.98 -0.53 -10.95
N HIS A 176 21.51 0.06 -12.05
CA HIS A 176 22.35 0.62 -13.07
C HIS A 176 23.19 1.82 -12.57
N ASP A 177 22.61 2.73 -11.79
CA ASP A 177 23.34 3.83 -11.15
C ASP A 177 24.44 3.30 -10.22
N LEU A 178 24.11 2.32 -9.36
CA LEU A 178 25.06 1.72 -8.43
C LEU A 178 26.17 0.96 -9.16
N GLN A 179 25.84 0.20 -10.21
CA GLN A 179 26.80 -0.46 -11.07
C GLN A 179 27.73 0.55 -11.74
N LYS A 180 27.21 1.70 -12.17
CA LYS A 180 28.03 2.79 -12.72
C LYS A 180 29.00 3.36 -11.68
N PHE A 181 28.57 3.56 -10.44
CA PHE A 181 29.47 4.01 -9.36
C PHE A 181 30.58 2.99 -9.05
N PHE A 182 30.28 1.69 -9.06
CA PHE A 182 31.30 0.66 -8.90
C PHE A 182 32.28 0.64 -10.09
N SER A 183 31.78 0.71 -11.34
CA SER A 183 32.62 0.79 -12.54
C SER A 183 33.52 2.03 -12.57
N ASP A 184 33.00 3.20 -12.19
CA ASP A 184 33.79 4.44 -12.11
C ASP A 184 34.90 4.33 -11.05
N ASN A 185 34.64 3.65 -9.93
CA ASN A 185 35.66 3.38 -8.92
C ASN A 185 36.71 2.34 -9.38
N ASP A 186 36.31 1.30 -10.13
CA ASP A 186 37.22 0.29 -10.66
C ASP A 186 38.14 0.87 -11.76
N THR A 187 37.60 1.72 -12.63
CA THR A 187 38.40 2.43 -13.65
C THR A 187 39.39 3.39 -13.02
N LEU A 188 39.00 4.17 -12.00
CA LEU A 188 39.93 5.02 -11.25
C LEU A 188 41.03 4.21 -10.56
N SER A 189 40.69 3.06 -9.98
CA SER A 189 41.66 2.15 -9.34
C SER A 189 42.63 1.54 -10.37
N THR A 190 42.15 1.19 -11.55
CA THR A 190 42.96 0.65 -12.66
C THR A 190 43.89 1.71 -13.24
N SER A 191 43.41 2.93 -13.49
CA SER A 191 44.25 4.05 -13.95
C SER A 191 45.34 4.38 -12.93
N ASN A 192 45.01 4.41 -11.64
CA ASN A 192 45.99 4.61 -10.57
C ASN A 192 47.05 3.49 -10.53
N THR A 193 46.66 2.24 -10.85
CA THR A 193 47.59 1.10 -10.88
C THR A 193 48.52 1.14 -12.10
N ILE A 194 48.00 1.42 -13.30
CA ILE A 194 48.80 1.56 -14.54
C ILE A 194 49.77 2.74 -14.43
N GLN A 195 49.32 3.86 -13.87
CA GLN A 195 50.18 5.02 -13.66
C GLN A 195 51.33 4.68 -12.71
N ARG A 196 51.08 3.89 -11.65
CA ARG A 196 52.14 3.37 -10.77
C ARG A 196 53.09 2.41 -11.48
N SER A 197 52.61 1.49 -12.32
CA SER A 197 53.49 0.56 -13.05
C SER A 197 54.38 1.27 -14.08
N ASN A 198 53.85 2.24 -14.82
CA ASN A 198 54.63 2.99 -15.80
C ASN A 198 55.76 3.82 -15.16
N ILE A 199 55.50 4.38 -13.97
CA ILE A 199 56.52 5.07 -13.18
C ILE A 199 57.62 4.09 -12.75
N VAL A 200 57.28 2.87 -12.35
CA VAL A 200 58.29 1.86 -11.96
C VAL A 200 59.11 1.40 -13.17
N THR A 201 58.51 1.18 -14.34
CA THR A 201 59.24 0.77 -15.56
C THR A 201 60.19 1.85 -16.07
N GLN A 202 59.91 3.14 -15.85
CA GLN A 202 60.85 4.23 -16.22
C GLN A 202 62.03 4.36 -15.25
N ILE A 203 61.94 3.78 -14.05
CA ILE A 203 62.99 3.88 -13.02
C ILE A 203 64.02 2.75 -13.14
N VAL A 204 63.69 1.65 -13.84
CA VAL A 204 64.61 0.54 -14.13
C VAL A 204 65.33 0.78 -15.45
#